data_AF-A0A961KRH5-F1
#
_entry.id   AF-A0A961KRH5-F1
#
_cell.length_a   1.000
_cell.length_b   1.000
_cell.length_c   1.000
_cell.angle_alpha   90.00
_cell.angle_beta   90.00
_cell.angle_gamma   90.00
#
_symmetry.space_group_name_H-M   'P 1'
#
loop_
_entity.id
_entity.type
_entity.pdbx_description
1 polymer ?
#
loop_
_entity_poly.entity_id
_entity_poly.type
_entity_poly.pdbx_seq_one_letter_code
_entity_poly.pdbx_strand_id
1 'polypeptide(L)'
;MQSLRAGAGLLGGTARDLMPVLLIVAFFQIVVLRQPVDNLADLAIGFLFVLLGLAVFIRGLEMALFPIGEAMAQALAQRGSFSLLMIFAFSLGFGTTIAEPALIAVSTEAMRVMAAAGVIPADAASQTSHADALRYTVAISVGASLMLGVLRILKGWPVHWLIMAGYVIVVALTMVAPSEIIGIAYDSGGVTTSTITVPLVAALGLGLASNVPGRSPLLDGFRLIALASLFPMKTVMGYAQIGAWLAGRKPRRGPEQPNPPQKEAIDEVQTDHRDDRRRIDRYCRRCRPCAWCHRLHHHHRRTRRRAGPEEDISGPERRRPARHDPAAGRGTPQSADPGSRGRGLRIRCDTGHRRCLPA
;
A
#
# COMPACT_ATOMS: atom_id res chain seq x y z
N MET A 1 -12.72 -21.07 32.12
CA MET A 1 -13.77 -21.06 31.06
C MET A 1 -14.25 -19.64 30.69
N GLN A 2 -14.48 -18.73 31.64
CA GLN A 2 -14.87 -17.33 31.32
C GLN A 2 -13.83 -16.55 30.51
N SER A 3 -12.53 -16.71 30.81
CA SER A 3 -11.43 -16.09 30.06
C SER A 3 -11.32 -16.56 28.60
N LEU A 4 -11.59 -17.84 28.33
CA LEU A 4 -11.62 -18.39 26.97
C LEU A 4 -12.80 -17.89 26.14
N ARG A 5 -13.98 -17.70 26.77
CA ARG A 5 -15.15 -17.08 26.12
C ARG A 5 -14.92 -15.59 25.83
N ALA A 6 -14.25 -14.88 26.73
CA ALA A 6 -13.86 -13.49 26.50
C ALA A 6 -12.86 -13.36 25.34
N GLY A 7 -11.87 -14.25 25.26
CA GLY A 7 -10.92 -14.30 24.15
C GLY A 7 -11.58 -14.63 22.81
N ALA A 8 -12.51 -15.60 22.78
CA ALA A 8 -13.28 -15.92 21.58
C ALA A 8 -14.20 -14.77 21.13
N GLY A 9 -14.78 -14.03 22.08
CA GLY A 9 -15.58 -12.84 21.80
C GLY A 9 -14.77 -11.70 21.17
N LEU A 10 -13.55 -11.45 21.68
CA LEU A 10 -12.62 -10.47 21.11
C LEU A 10 -12.24 -10.80 19.67
N LEU A 11 -11.85 -12.05 19.40
CA LEU A 11 -11.49 -12.51 18.06
C LEU A 11 -12.68 -12.42 17.08
N GLY A 12 -13.88 -12.78 17.53
CA GLY A 12 -15.10 -12.63 16.74
C GLY A 12 -15.44 -11.16 16.42
N GLY A 13 -15.20 -10.26 17.37
CA GLY A 13 -15.35 -8.81 17.16
C GLY A 13 -14.39 -8.28 16.11
N THR A 14 -13.09 -8.52 16.30
CA THR A 14 -12.05 -8.09 15.35
C THR A 14 -12.26 -8.68 13.95
N ALA A 15 -12.72 -9.93 13.86
CA ALA A 15 -13.06 -10.54 12.57
C ALA A 15 -14.24 -9.83 11.88
N ARG A 16 -15.27 -9.43 12.64
CA ARG A 16 -16.38 -8.65 12.11
C ARG A 16 -15.93 -7.26 11.65
N ASP A 17 -15.00 -6.63 12.36
CA ASP A 17 -14.46 -5.31 12.00
C ASP A 17 -13.59 -5.35 10.74
N LEU A 18 -12.85 -6.45 10.51
CA LEU A 18 -12.05 -6.64 9.30
C LEU A 18 -12.88 -7.14 8.10
N MET A 19 -14.05 -7.73 8.33
CA MET A 19 -14.88 -8.31 7.27
C MET A 19 -15.15 -7.34 6.10
N PRO A 20 -15.49 -6.06 6.30
CA PRO A 20 -15.74 -5.14 5.18
C PRO A 20 -14.49 -4.93 4.31
N VAL A 21 -13.32 -4.81 4.92
CA VAL A 21 -12.05 -4.64 4.19
C VAL A 21 -11.75 -5.90 3.37
N LEU A 22 -11.90 -7.08 3.97
CA LEU A 22 -11.71 -8.36 3.27
C LEU A 22 -12.68 -8.51 2.11
N LEU A 23 -13.94 -8.13 2.29
CA LEU A 23 -14.96 -8.20 1.25
C LEU A 23 -14.63 -7.27 0.08
N ILE A 24 -14.19 -6.04 0.36
CA ILE A 24 -13.77 -5.08 -0.68
C ILE A 24 -12.56 -5.64 -1.44
N VAL A 25 -11.52 -6.09 -0.72
CA VAL A 25 -10.32 -6.63 -1.36
C VAL A 25 -10.64 -7.88 -2.18
N ALA A 26 -11.45 -8.81 -1.66
CA ALA A 26 -11.88 -10.00 -2.37
C ALA A 26 -12.72 -9.66 -3.61
N PHE A 27 -13.61 -8.67 -3.50
CA PHE A 27 -14.39 -8.17 -4.64
C PHE A 27 -13.49 -7.63 -5.74
N PHE A 28 -12.54 -6.75 -5.41
CA PHE A 28 -11.60 -6.22 -6.39
C PHE A 28 -10.73 -7.33 -7.01
N GLN A 29 -10.22 -8.26 -6.20
CA GLN A 29 -9.37 -9.34 -6.69
C GLN A 29 -10.12 -10.29 -7.66
N ILE A 30 -11.31 -10.74 -7.27
CA ILE A 30 -12.07 -11.77 -8.00
C ILE A 30 -12.85 -11.16 -9.17
N VAL A 31 -13.50 -10.02 -8.97
CA VAL A 31 -14.44 -9.43 -9.94
C VAL A 31 -13.74 -8.44 -10.88
N VAL A 32 -12.92 -7.54 -10.35
CA VAL A 32 -12.30 -6.44 -11.10
C VAL A 32 -11.00 -6.90 -11.77
N LEU A 33 -10.04 -7.38 -10.98
CA LEU A 33 -8.73 -7.84 -11.42
C LEU A 33 -8.79 -9.21 -12.10
N ARG A 34 -9.80 -10.03 -11.76
CA ARG A 34 -10.02 -11.38 -12.30
C ARG A 34 -8.81 -12.30 -12.14
N GLN A 35 -8.06 -12.12 -11.05
CA GLN A 35 -6.90 -12.93 -10.75
C GLN A 35 -7.26 -13.98 -9.68
N PRO A 36 -6.89 -15.26 -9.87
CA PRO A 36 -7.05 -16.25 -8.82
C PRO A 36 -6.20 -15.84 -7.61
N VAL A 37 -6.71 -16.12 -6.42
CA VAL A 37 -5.94 -15.92 -5.19
C VAL A 37 -4.94 -17.07 -5.09
N ASP A 38 -3.68 -16.80 -5.47
CA ASP A 38 -2.59 -17.76 -5.26
C ASP A 38 -2.31 -17.88 -3.75
N ASN A 39 -1.91 -19.07 -3.31
CA ASN A 39 -1.52 -19.36 -1.93
C ASN A 39 -2.59 -19.01 -0.86
N LEU A 40 -3.82 -19.49 -1.06
CA LEU A 40 -4.91 -19.33 -0.07
C LEU A 40 -4.52 -19.76 1.35
N ALA A 41 -3.67 -20.79 1.49
CA ALA A 41 -3.20 -21.27 2.79
C ALA A 41 -2.33 -20.22 3.50
N ASP A 42 -1.34 -19.64 2.81
CA ASP A 42 -0.47 -18.61 3.37
C ASP A 42 -1.28 -17.33 3.69
N LEU A 43 -2.23 -16.97 2.83
CA LEU A 43 -3.14 -15.86 3.09
C LEU A 43 -4.00 -16.11 4.34
N ALA A 44 -4.54 -17.32 4.50
CA ALA A 44 -5.36 -17.67 5.67
C ALA A 44 -4.53 -17.64 6.97
N ILE A 45 -3.29 -18.12 6.93
CA ILE A 45 -2.36 -18.08 8.07
C ILE A 45 -1.98 -16.63 8.39
N GLY A 46 -1.62 -15.83 7.39
CA GLY A 46 -1.32 -14.42 7.56
C GLY A 46 -2.51 -13.64 8.13
N PHE A 47 -3.72 -13.91 7.64
CA PHE A 47 -4.95 -13.32 8.14
C PHE A 47 -5.22 -13.71 9.61
N LEU A 48 -4.96 -14.96 9.99
CA LEU A 48 -5.06 -15.41 11.38
C LEU A 48 -4.08 -14.66 12.29
N PHE A 49 -2.83 -14.46 11.86
CA PHE A 49 -1.84 -13.68 12.61
C PHE A 49 -2.26 -12.20 12.73
N VAL A 50 -2.81 -11.61 11.68
CA VAL A 50 -3.35 -10.23 11.72
C VAL A 50 -4.52 -10.14 12.69
N LEU A 51 -5.44 -11.10 12.69
CA LEU A 51 -6.57 -11.14 13.63
C LEU A 51 -6.10 -11.20 15.08
N LEU A 52 -5.18 -12.14 15.39
CA LEU A 52 -4.64 -12.28 16.73
C LEU A 52 -3.87 -11.02 17.16
N GLY A 53 -2.99 -10.51 16.30
CA GLY A 53 -2.20 -9.32 16.56
C GLY A 53 -3.07 -8.09 16.79
N LEU A 54 -4.05 -7.85 15.92
CA LEU A 54 -4.96 -6.70 16.02
C LEU A 54 -5.87 -6.81 17.26
N ALA A 55 -6.38 -7.99 17.60
CA ALA A 55 -7.20 -8.18 18.78
C ALA A 55 -6.42 -7.87 20.08
N VAL A 56 -5.20 -8.40 20.20
CA VAL A 56 -4.32 -8.11 21.36
C VAL A 56 -3.93 -6.64 21.38
N PHE A 57 -3.64 -6.06 20.22
CA PHE A 57 -3.24 -4.66 20.08
C PHE A 57 -4.35 -3.68 20.50
N ILE A 58 -5.56 -3.82 19.94
CA ILE A 58 -6.71 -2.99 20.31
C ILE A 58 -6.99 -3.11 21.81
N ARG A 59 -6.95 -4.33 22.35
CA ARG A 59 -7.16 -4.54 23.78
C ARG A 59 -6.09 -3.85 24.62
N GLY A 60 -4.84 -3.88 24.19
CA GLY A 60 -3.74 -3.15 24.83
C GLY A 60 -3.95 -1.63 24.82
N LEU A 61 -4.42 -1.08 23.69
CA LEU A 61 -4.73 0.34 23.56
C LEU A 61 -5.85 0.79 24.49
N GLU A 62 -6.94 0.02 24.59
CA GLU A 62 -8.06 0.31 25.48
C GLU A 62 -7.65 0.33 26.97
N MET A 63 -6.75 -0.57 27.37
CA MET A 63 -6.33 -0.68 28.77
C MET A 63 -5.26 0.35 29.16
N ALA A 64 -4.39 0.75 28.22
CA ALA A 64 -3.26 1.63 28.51
C ALA A 64 -3.42 3.02 27.90
N LEU A 65 -3.59 3.12 26.59
CA LEU A 65 -3.42 4.38 25.86
C LEU A 65 -4.64 5.30 25.95
N PHE A 66 -5.86 4.75 25.85
CA PHE A 66 -7.09 5.56 25.98
C PHE A 66 -7.23 6.20 27.36
N PRO A 67 -7.09 5.47 28.49
CA PRO A 67 -7.25 6.06 29.81
C PRO A 67 -6.20 7.12 30.11
N ILE A 68 -4.95 6.90 29.68
CA ILE A 68 -3.86 7.88 29.85
C ILE A 68 -4.15 9.14 29.02
N GLY A 69 -4.52 8.99 27.75
CA GLY A 69 -4.80 10.12 26.88
C GLY A 69 -6.01 10.94 27.35
N GLU A 70 -7.07 10.26 27.80
CA GLU A 70 -8.23 10.92 28.40
C GLU A 70 -7.82 11.68 29.66
N ALA A 71 -7.20 11.02 30.64
CA ALA A 71 -6.80 11.64 31.91
C ALA A 71 -5.89 12.87 31.71
N MET A 72 -4.93 12.80 30.78
CA MET A 72 -4.09 13.95 30.42
C MET A 72 -4.91 15.07 29.81
N ALA A 73 -5.80 14.78 28.87
CA ALA A 73 -6.68 15.79 28.26
C ALA A 73 -7.60 16.45 29.30
N GLN A 74 -8.15 15.68 30.25
CA GLN A 74 -8.95 16.24 31.35
C GLN A 74 -8.11 17.17 32.24
N ALA A 75 -6.91 16.72 32.64
CA ALA A 75 -6.01 17.52 33.47
C ALA A 75 -5.59 18.83 32.78
N LEU A 76 -5.29 18.80 31.48
CA LEU A 76 -4.98 20.02 30.72
C LEU A 76 -6.20 20.93 30.56
N ALA A 77 -7.40 20.37 30.33
CA ALA A 77 -8.63 21.14 30.25
C ALA A 77 -8.95 21.85 31.59
N GLN A 78 -8.82 21.15 32.72
CA GLN A 78 -9.06 21.69 34.05
C GLN A 78 -8.03 22.75 34.47
N ARG A 79 -6.77 22.63 34.02
CA ARG A 79 -5.75 23.67 34.25
C ARG A 79 -6.10 25.01 33.58
N GLY A 80 -6.97 25.02 32.57
CA GLY A 80 -7.43 26.24 31.90
C GLY A 80 -6.37 26.98 31.06
N SER A 81 -5.15 26.44 30.93
CA SER A 81 -4.09 27.06 30.15
C SER A 81 -4.23 26.73 28.66
N PHE A 82 -4.80 27.67 27.91
CA PHE A 82 -4.95 27.56 26.46
C PHE A 82 -3.62 27.28 25.76
N SER A 83 -2.56 28.01 26.12
CA SER A 83 -1.24 27.85 25.49
C SER A 83 -0.63 26.47 25.73
N LEU A 84 -0.75 25.94 26.96
CA LEU A 84 -0.23 24.61 27.28
C LEU A 84 -0.96 23.51 26.49
N LEU A 85 -2.29 23.63 26.40
CA LEU A 85 -3.11 22.70 25.62
C LEU A 85 -2.78 22.74 24.13
N MET A 86 -2.53 23.92 23.56
CA MET A 86 -2.08 24.07 22.18
C MET A 86 -0.71 23.44 21.93
N ILE A 87 0.27 23.71 22.80
CA ILE A 87 1.62 23.14 22.69
C ILE A 87 1.55 21.61 22.82
N PHE A 88 0.75 21.09 23.75
CA PHE A 88 0.55 19.66 23.93
C PHE A 88 -0.08 19.01 22.69
N ALA A 89 -1.16 19.59 22.15
CA ALA A 89 -1.81 19.10 20.95
C ALA A 89 -0.85 19.07 19.74
N PHE A 90 -0.07 20.14 19.55
CA PHE A 90 0.94 20.20 18.50
C PHE A 90 2.00 19.11 18.70
N SER A 91 2.55 19.01 19.90
CA SER A 91 3.64 18.07 20.24
C SER A 91 3.18 16.63 20.09
N LEU A 92 1.95 16.32 20.49
CA LEU A 92 1.35 15.00 20.32
C LEU A 92 1.20 14.66 18.84
N GLY A 93 0.65 15.56 18.02
CA GLY A 93 0.47 15.32 16.59
C GLY A 93 1.79 15.21 15.83
N PHE A 94 2.72 16.12 16.11
CA PHE A 94 4.06 16.12 15.53
C PHE A 94 4.85 14.86 15.93
N GLY A 95 4.91 14.57 17.22
CA GLY A 95 5.71 13.46 17.77
C GLY A 95 5.22 12.10 17.31
N THR A 96 3.89 11.87 17.35
CA THR A 96 3.29 10.61 16.86
C THR A 96 3.56 10.42 15.37
N THR A 97 3.45 11.49 14.57
CA THR A 97 3.66 11.41 13.12
C THR A 97 5.12 11.18 12.75
N ILE A 98 6.09 11.79 13.44
CA ILE A 98 7.53 11.52 13.17
C ILE A 98 7.90 10.09 13.56
N ALA A 99 7.35 9.61 14.66
CA ALA A 99 7.58 8.26 15.16
C ALA A 99 6.85 7.18 14.34
N GLU A 100 5.94 7.56 13.45
CA GLU A 100 5.08 6.64 12.70
C GLU A 100 5.89 5.83 11.68
N PRO A 101 6.04 4.49 11.86
CA PRO A 101 6.83 3.67 10.95
C PRO A 101 6.27 3.63 9.53
N ALA A 102 4.94 3.71 9.38
CA ALA A 102 4.29 3.76 8.08
C ALA A 102 4.71 5.02 7.28
N LEU A 103 4.90 6.16 7.95
CA LEU A 103 5.36 7.38 7.29
C LEU A 103 6.81 7.24 6.81
N ILE A 104 7.66 6.60 7.61
CA ILE A 104 9.06 6.35 7.25
C ILE A 104 9.14 5.51 5.98
N ALA A 105 8.36 4.42 5.92
CA ALA A 105 8.30 3.54 4.76
C ALA A 105 7.76 4.26 3.51
N VAL A 106 6.62 4.96 3.62
CA VAL A 106 6.02 5.70 2.51
C VAL A 106 6.96 6.78 1.99
N SER A 107 7.59 7.56 2.87
CA SER A 107 8.52 8.63 2.46
C SER A 107 9.76 8.10 1.76
N THR A 108 10.27 6.94 2.19
CA THR A 108 11.45 6.31 1.59
C THR A 108 11.12 5.75 0.21
N GLU A 109 10.00 5.04 0.06
CA GLU A 109 9.58 4.50 -1.25
C GLU A 109 9.21 5.63 -2.20
N ALA A 110 8.56 6.69 -1.71
CA ALA A 110 8.29 7.90 -2.48
C ALA A 110 9.57 8.49 -3.10
N MET A 111 10.64 8.65 -2.31
CA MET A 111 11.91 9.19 -2.82
C MET A 111 12.58 8.23 -3.81
N ARG A 112 12.49 6.92 -3.58
CA ARG A 112 13.01 5.91 -4.51
C ARG A 112 12.33 5.99 -5.88
N VAL A 113 11.01 6.12 -5.90
CA VAL A 113 10.21 6.28 -7.12
C VAL A 113 10.52 7.62 -7.81
N MET A 114 10.62 8.71 -7.06
CA MET A 114 10.96 10.03 -7.60
C MET A 114 12.38 10.09 -8.18
N ALA A 115 13.34 9.38 -7.59
CA ALA A 115 14.69 9.26 -8.12
C ALA A 115 14.72 8.45 -9.42
N ALA A 116 13.98 7.34 -9.49
CA ALA A 116 13.83 6.55 -10.70
C ALA A 116 13.17 7.34 -11.85
N ALA A 117 12.24 8.23 -11.52
CA ALA A 117 11.60 9.15 -12.47
C ALA A 117 12.48 10.35 -12.85
N GLY A 118 13.70 10.48 -12.31
CA GLY A 118 14.61 11.59 -12.59
C GLY A 118 14.14 12.95 -12.03
N VAL A 119 13.20 12.95 -11.09
CA VAL A 119 12.68 14.18 -10.46
C VAL A 119 13.68 14.74 -9.45
N ILE A 120 14.25 13.85 -8.64
CA ILE A 120 15.30 14.13 -7.66
C ILE A 120 16.61 13.40 -8.03
N PRO A 121 17.76 13.90 -7.56
CA PRO A 121 19.04 13.22 -7.69
C PRO A 121 19.02 11.79 -7.12
N ALA A 122 19.70 10.86 -7.79
CA ALA A 122 19.74 9.45 -7.42
C ALA A 122 20.76 9.12 -6.31
N ASP A 123 21.43 10.12 -5.74
CA ASP A 123 22.35 9.91 -4.64
C ASP A 123 21.61 9.60 -3.32
N ALA A 124 22.19 8.70 -2.54
CA ALA A 124 21.60 8.24 -1.29
C ALA A 124 21.41 9.38 -0.28
N ALA A 125 22.29 10.38 -0.27
CA ALA A 125 22.20 11.52 0.64
C ALA A 125 21.02 12.45 0.30
N SER A 126 20.76 12.71 -0.98
CA SER A 126 19.60 13.49 -1.42
C SER A 126 18.30 12.75 -1.14
N GLN A 127 18.25 11.43 -1.36
CA GLN A 127 17.04 10.65 -1.08
C GLN A 127 16.67 10.68 0.40
N THR A 128 17.63 10.48 1.31
CA THR A 128 17.35 10.55 2.75
C THR A 128 16.93 11.94 3.18
N SER A 129 17.61 12.98 2.69
CA SER A 129 17.25 14.37 3.00
C SER A 129 15.84 14.75 2.54
N HIS A 130 15.43 14.35 1.34
CA HIS A 130 14.07 14.64 0.85
C HIS A 130 13.00 13.77 1.54
N ALA A 131 13.33 12.52 1.91
CA ALA A 131 12.43 11.68 2.69
C ALA A 131 12.18 12.31 4.08
N ASP A 132 13.23 12.77 4.74
CA ASP A 132 13.11 13.46 6.02
C ASP A 132 12.35 14.79 5.89
N ALA A 133 12.60 15.57 4.83
CA ALA A 133 11.84 16.79 4.57
C ALA A 133 10.34 16.52 4.42
N LEU A 134 9.97 15.44 3.71
CA LEU A 134 8.58 15.01 3.60
C LEU A 134 8.00 14.60 4.96
N ARG A 135 8.76 13.82 5.75
CA ARG A 135 8.35 13.40 7.11
C ARG A 135 8.09 14.59 8.02
N TYR A 136 9.00 15.56 8.07
CA TYR A 136 8.83 16.78 8.88
C TYR A 136 7.66 17.62 8.38
N THR A 137 7.46 17.73 7.07
CA THR A 137 6.33 18.46 6.47
C THR A 137 4.99 17.86 6.91
N VAL A 138 4.87 16.53 6.82
CA VAL A 138 3.68 15.79 7.27
C VAL A 138 3.50 15.97 8.78
N ALA A 139 4.55 15.80 9.59
CA ALA A 139 4.45 15.93 11.05
C ALA A 139 4.03 17.33 11.52
N ILE A 140 4.60 18.38 10.94
CA ILE A 140 4.21 19.77 11.24
C ILE A 140 2.74 19.98 10.87
N SER A 141 2.29 19.43 9.74
CA SER A 141 0.90 19.56 9.30
C SER A 141 -0.08 18.85 10.22
N VAL A 142 0.26 17.66 10.75
CA VAL A 142 -0.57 16.93 11.71
C VAL A 142 -0.61 17.68 13.04
N GLY A 143 0.54 18.14 13.54
CA GLY A 143 0.60 18.97 14.76
C GLY A 143 -0.29 20.21 14.65
N ALA A 144 -0.18 20.96 13.54
CA ALA A 144 -1.03 22.12 13.28
C ALA A 144 -2.52 21.75 13.15
N SER A 145 -2.83 20.59 12.57
CA SER A 145 -4.19 20.08 12.47
C SER A 145 -4.81 19.78 13.83
N LEU A 146 -4.05 19.14 14.73
CA LEU A 146 -4.53 18.88 16.09
C LEU A 146 -4.72 20.18 16.88
N MET A 147 -3.82 21.16 16.74
CA MET A 147 -4.04 22.49 17.33
C MET A 147 -5.35 23.10 16.84
N LEU A 148 -5.59 23.10 15.53
CA LEU A 148 -6.83 23.63 14.95
C LEU A 148 -8.05 22.86 15.44
N GLY A 149 -7.98 21.53 15.50
CA GLY A 149 -9.08 20.70 15.97
C GLY A 149 -9.41 20.93 17.45
N VAL A 150 -8.40 21.04 18.30
CA VAL A 150 -8.57 21.39 19.72
C VAL A 150 -9.15 22.79 19.87
N LEU A 151 -8.62 23.78 19.13
CA LEU A 151 -9.17 25.14 19.09
C LEU A 151 -10.65 25.12 18.67
N ARG A 152 -11.01 24.31 17.67
CA ARG A 152 -12.39 24.14 17.22
C ARG A 152 -13.28 23.58 18.34
N ILE A 153 -12.82 22.61 19.13
CA ILE A 153 -13.62 22.01 20.22
C ILE A 153 -13.92 23.06 21.28
N LEU A 154 -12.91 23.88 21.62
CA LEU A 154 -13.05 24.97 22.60
C LEU A 154 -13.97 26.10 22.09
N LYS A 155 -13.77 26.54 20.85
CA LYS A 155 -14.56 27.62 20.23
C LYS A 155 -15.94 27.18 19.76
N GLY A 156 -16.12 25.87 19.64
CA GLY A 156 -17.36 25.27 19.25
C GLY A 156 -17.69 25.29 17.77
N TRP A 157 -16.66 25.38 16.93
CA TRP A 157 -16.86 25.53 15.50
C TRP A 157 -17.37 24.24 14.86
N PRO A 158 -18.36 24.34 13.95
CA PRO A 158 -18.87 23.20 13.20
C PRO A 158 -17.78 22.58 12.32
N VAL A 159 -17.46 21.32 12.58
CA VAL A 159 -16.39 20.59 11.87
C VAL A 159 -16.65 20.40 10.39
N HIS A 160 -17.92 20.28 9.98
CA HIS A 160 -18.27 19.97 8.60
C HIS A 160 -17.80 21.09 7.67
N TRP A 161 -17.78 22.35 8.10
CA TRP A 161 -17.24 23.45 7.31
C TRP A 161 -15.73 23.31 7.09
N LEU A 162 -14.97 22.93 8.12
CA LEU A 162 -13.53 22.70 8.00
C LEU A 162 -13.25 21.52 7.07
N ILE A 163 -14.02 20.44 7.19
CA ILE A 163 -13.87 19.24 6.35
C ILE A 163 -14.23 19.55 4.90
N MET A 164 -15.39 20.17 4.64
CA MET A 164 -15.83 20.53 3.29
C MET A 164 -14.84 21.49 2.63
N ALA A 165 -14.46 22.58 3.30
CA ALA A 165 -13.46 23.52 2.77
C ALA A 165 -12.11 22.84 2.53
N GLY A 166 -11.70 21.97 3.46
CA GLY A 166 -10.49 21.17 3.33
C GLY A 166 -10.49 20.28 2.09
N TYR A 167 -11.58 19.54 1.84
CA TYR A 167 -11.70 18.68 0.67
C TYR A 167 -11.79 19.48 -0.63
N VAL A 168 -12.49 20.62 -0.64
CA VAL A 168 -12.48 21.52 -1.80
C VAL A 168 -11.05 21.94 -2.15
N ILE A 169 -10.24 22.29 -1.14
CA ILE A 169 -8.83 22.63 -1.34
C ILE A 169 -8.04 21.42 -1.85
N VAL A 170 -8.21 20.24 -1.26
CA VAL A 170 -7.50 19.02 -1.69
C VAL A 170 -7.83 18.68 -3.15
N VAL A 171 -9.11 18.75 -3.54
CA VAL A 171 -9.53 18.51 -4.94
C VAL A 171 -8.91 19.55 -5.87
N ALA A 172 -8.96 20.83 -5.51
CA ALA A 172 -8.36 21.90 -6.31
C ALA A 172 -6.83 21.72 -6.46
N LEU A 173 -6.13 21.38 -5.37
CA LEU A 173 -4.70 21.10 -5.40
C LEU A 173 -4.37 19.86 -6.23
N THR A 174 -5.20 18.81 -6.17
CA THR A 174 -5.01 17.60 -6.97
C THR A 174 -5.04 17.89 -8.47
N MET A 175 -5.83 18.88 -8.93
CA MET A 175 -5.89 19.26 -10.35
C MET A 175 -4.61 19.94 -10.87
N VAL A 176 -3.81 20.53 -9.99
CA VAL A 176 -2.60 21.28 -10.36
C VAL A 176 -1.30 20.58 -9.95
N ALA A 177 -1.38 19.61 -9.04
CA ALA A 177 -0.23 18.90 -8.51
C ALA A 177 0.42 17.95 -9.54
N PRO A 178 1.74 17.73 -9.47
CA PRO A 178 2.41 16.71 -10.28
C PRO A 178 1.90 15.29 -9.97
N SER A 179 1.78 14.45 -11.00
CA SER A 179 1.27 13.07 -10.91
C SER A 179 2.02 12.22 -9.89
N GLU A 180 3.31 12.46 -9.74
CA GLU A 180 4.21 11.70 -8.87
C GLU A 180 3.90 11.93 -7.39
N ILE A 181 3.35 13.11 -7.05
CA ILE A 181 3.13 13.53 -5.66
C ILE A 181 1.70 13.29 -5.19
N ILE A 182 0.73 13.22 -6.11
CA ILE A 182 -0.67 12.99 -5.76
C ILE A 182 -0.80 11.73 -4.90
N GLY A 183 -0.25 10.60 -5.36
CA GLY A 183 -0.28 9.34 -4.59
C GLY A 183 0.36 9.48 -3.21
N ILE A 184 1.54 10.10 -3.14
CA ILE A 184 2.27 10.33 -1.88
C ILE A 184 1.45 11.18 -0.91
N ALA A 185 0.76 12.21 -1.41
CA ALA A 185 -0.07 13.09 -0.58
C ALA A 185 -1.29 12.37 0.01
N TYR A 186 -1.98 11.56 -0.79
CA TYR A 186 -3.12 10.76 -0.31
C TYR A 186 -2.67 9.66 0.66
N ASP A 187 -1.55 8.99 0.39
CA ASP A 187 -0.96 8.00 1.29
C ASP A 187 -0.53 8.63 2.62
N SER A 188 0.09 9.82 2.57
CA SER A 188 0.48 10.57 3.78
C SER A 188 -0.72 10.92 4.66
N GLY A 189 -1.88 11.20 4.07
CA GLY A 189 -3.13 11.35 4.80
C GLY A 189 -3.59 10.05 5.44
N GLY A 190 -3.52 8.93 4.70
CA GLY A 190 -3.86 7.59 5.21
C GLY A 190 -2.97 7.14 6.37
N VAL A 191 -1.69 7.50 6.36
CA VAL A 191 -0.73 7.18 7.44
C VAL A 191 -1.16 7.75 8.79
N THR A 192 -1.86 8.88 8.82
CA THR A 192 -2.35 9.45 10.11
C THR A 192 -3.48 8.64 10.75
N THR A 193 -4.08 7.71 10.00
CA THR A 193 -5.03 6.74 10.53
C THR A 193 -4.35 5.49 11.12
N SER A 194 -3.05 5.60 11.42
CA SER A 194 -2.27 4.49 11.94
C SER A 194 -2.76 4.00 13.29
N THR A 195 -2.32 2.77 13.57
CA THR A 195 -2.54 2.05 14.81
C THR A 195 -2.07 2.83 16.04
N ILE A 196 -1.04 3.68 15.93
CA ILE A 196 -0.52 4.48 17.05
C ILE A 196 -1.24 5.83 17.15
N THR A 197 -1.41 6.51 16.03
CA THR A 197 -1.88 7.91 16.01
C THR A 197 -3.36 8.04 16.33
N VAL A 198 -4.21 7.17 15.78
CA VAL A 198 -5.66 7.24 15.96
C VAL A 198 -6.06 7.12 17.44
N PRO A 199 -5.58 6.13 18.20
CA PRO A 199 -5.82 6.03 19.64
C PRO A 199 -5.49 7.29 20.44
N LEU A 200 -4.32 7.88 20.18
CA LEU A 200 -3.83 9.04 20.93
C LEU A 200 -4.67 10.28 20.59
N VAL A 201 -4.96 10.50 19.31
CA VAL A 201 -5.80 11.60 18.85
C VAL A 201 -7.24 11.45 19.34
N ALA A 202 -7.77 10.23 19.32
CA ALA A 202 -9.10 9.92 19.84
C ALA A 202 -9.18 10.18 21.34
N ALA A 203 -8.21 9.69 22.12
CA ALA A 203 -8.18 9.90 23.58
C ALA A 203 -8.08 11.38 23.95
N LEU A 204 -7.24 12.15 23.25
CA LEU A 204 -7.18 13.61 23.39
C LEU A 204 -8.54 14.25 23.08
N GLY A 205 -9.16 13.86 21.96
CA GLY A 205 -10.42 14.42 21.50
C GLY A 205 -11.60 14.11 22.41
N LEU A 206 -11.78 12.84 22.78
CA LEU A 206 -12.82 12.39 23.69
C LEU A 206 -12.63 12.99 25.08
N GLY A 207 -11.40 12.98 25.60
CA GLY A 207 -11.07 13.53 26.91
C GLY A 207 -11.36 15.03 26.99
N LEU A 208 -10.97 15.79 25.95
CA LEU A 208 -11.24 17.22 25.89
C LEU A 208 -12.74 17.51 25.72
N ALA A 209 -13.40 16.86 24.77
CA ALA A 209 -14.82 17.08 24.51
C ALA A 209 -15.71 16.68 25.69
N SER A 210 -15.29 15.73 26.53
CA SER A 210 -16.00 15.38 27.77
C SER A 210 -15.93 16.45 28.86
N ASN A 211 -14.93 17.34 28.79
CA ASN A 211 -14.72 18.41 29.77
C ASN A 211 -15.18 19.79 29.29
N VAL A 212 -15.66 19.90 28.05
CA VAL A 212 -16.18 21.16 27.50
C VAL A 212 -17.71 21.10 27.50
N PRO A 213 -18.41 21.98 28.24
CA PRO A 213 -19.87 21.99 28.31
C PRO A 213 -20.52 22.10 26.92
N GLY A 214 -21.58 21.31 26.70
CA GLY A 214 -22.33 21.32 25.44
C GLY A 214 -21.62 20.65 24.26
N ARG A 215 -20.50 19.95 24.48
CA ARG A 215 -19.83 19.13 23.47
C ARG A 215 -20.18 17.66 23.63
N SER A 216 -20.19 16.96 22.50
CA SER A 216 -20.34 15.51 22.51
C SER A 216 -18.99 14.85 22.22
N PRO A 217 -18.51 13.92 23.05
CA PRO A 217 -17.23 13.24 22.82
C PRO A 217 -17.16 12.57 21.44
N LEU A 218 -18.29 12.01 20.99
CA LEU A 218 -18.38 11.34 19.70
C LEU A 218 -18.41 12.31 18.51
N LEU A 219 -19.24 13.36 18.52
CA LEU A 219 -19.34 14.26 17.35
C LEU A 219 -18.23 15.31 17.33
N ASP A 220 -17.68 15.67 18.49
CA ASP A 220 -16.63 16.69 18.57
C ASP A 220 -15.22 16.09 18.70
N GLY A 221 -15.05 15.14 19.62
CA GLY A 221 -13.77 14.52 19.92
C GLY A 221 -13.29 13.59 18.80
N PHE A 222 -14.09 12.59 18.43
CA PHE A 222 -13.68 11.60 17.41
C PHE A 222 -13.35 12.24 16.05
N ARG A 223 -14.03 13.33 15.69
CA ARG A 223 -13.83 14.03 14.41
C ARG A 223 -12.52 14.81 14.31
N LEU A 224 -11.68 14.81 15.36
CA LEU A 224 -10.30 15.27 15.28
C LEU A 224 -9.48 14.43 14.29
N ILE A 225 -9.75 13.12 14.20
CA ILE A 225 -9.03 12.21 13.30
C ILE A 225 -9.17 12.66 11.84
N ALA A 226 -10.38 13.06 11.43
CA ALA A 226 -10.64 13.53 10.08
C ALA A 226 -9.80 14.77 9.72
N LEU A 227 -9.61 15.70 10.66
CA LEU A 227 -8.75 16.86 10.45
C LEU A 227 -7.28 16.42 10.36
N ALA A 228 -6.86 15.50 11.23
CA ALA A 228 -5.49 14.99 11.25
C ALA A 228 -5.08 14.37 9.89
N SER A 229 -6.01 13.70 9.20
CA SER A 229 -5.75 13.12 7.87
C SER A 229 -5.83 14.12 6.71
N LEU A 230 -6.68 15.13 6.81
CA LEU A 230 -6.90 16.09 5.73
C LEU A 230 -5.73 17.07 5.56
N PHE A 231 -5.13 17.49 6.67
CA PHE A 231 -4.05 18.50 6.65
C PHE A 231 -2.80 18.03 5.90
N PRO A 232 -2.25 16.82 6.15
CA PRO A 232 -1.13 16.29 5.40
C PRO A 232 -1.34 16.27 3.90
N MET A 233 -2.53 15.83 3.44
CA MET A 233 -2.85 15.79 2.01
C MET A 233 -2.66 17.16 1.37
N LYS A 234 -3.25 18.19 1.99
CA LYS A 234 -3.12 19.57 1.53
C LYS A 234 -1.68 20.09 1.61
N THR A 235 -1.00 19.84 2.72
CA THR A 235 0.35 20.39 2.96
C THR A 235 1.40 19.74 2.07
N VAL A 236 1.32 18.42 1.82
CA VAL A 236 2.24 17.72 0.90
C VAL A 236 2.06 18.21 -0.53
N MET A 237 0.82 18.36 -1.00
CA MET A 237 0.56 18.94 -2.33
C MET A 237 1.03 20.41 -2.41
N GLY A 238 0.79 21.20 -1.36
CA GLY A 238 1.25 22.58 -1.28
C GLY A 238 2.77 22.71 -1.31
N TYR A 239 3.47 21.90 -0.51
CA TYR A 239 4.93 21.84 -0.47
C TYR A 239 5.52 21.52 -1.85
N ALA A 240 4.95 20.53 -2.53
CA ALA A 240 5.34 20.14 -3.87
C ALA A 240 5.17 21.25 -4.90
N GLN A 241 4.04 21.96 -4.86
CA GLN A 241 3.76 23.06 -5.78
C GLN A 241 4.73 24.22 -5.56
N ILE A 242 5.02 24.55 -4.30
CA ILE A 242 5.99 25.58 -3.93
C ILE A 242 7.40 25.17 -4.40
N GLY A 243 7.80 23.91 -4.20
CA GLY A 243 9.08 23.39 -4.69
C GLY A 243 9.21 23.45 -6.21
N ALA A 244 8.15 23.07 -6.94
CA ALA A 244 8.11 23.16 -8.40
C ALA A 244 8.20 24.62 -8.89
N TRP A 245 7.52 25.54 -8.21
CA TRP A 245 7.55 26.97 -8.51
C TRP A 245 8.93 27.59 -8.26
N LEU A 246 9.55 27.30 -7.10
CA LEU A 246 10.88 27.78 -6.75
C LEU A 246 11.97 27.24 -7.69
N ALA A 247 11.81 26.01 -8.17
CA ALA A 247 12.73 25.41 -9.13
C ALA A 247 12.59 25.96 -10.56
N GLY A 248 11.64 26.87 -10.82
CA GLY A 248 11.37 27.44 -12.16
C GLY A 248 10.99 26.37 -13.20
N ARG A 249 10.64 25.15 -12.74
CA ARG A 249 10.32 24.03 -13.62
C ARG A 249 8.87 24.23 -14.08
N LYS A 250 8.67 24.47 -15.38
CA LYS A 250 7.34 24.25 -15.98
C LYS A 250 6.90 22.82 -15.61
N PRO A 251 5.63 22.60 -15.22
CA PRO A 251 5.13 21.26 -14.94
C PRO A 251 5.25 20.47 -16.24
N ARG A 252 6.36 19.74 -16.38
CA ARG A 252 6.46 18.69 -17.37
C ARG A 252 5.51 17.63 -16.82
N ARG A 253 4.34 17.49 -17.44
CA ARG A 253 3.64 16.20 -17.41
C ARG A 253 4.73 15.17 -17.71
N GLY A 254 5.06 14.34 -16.72
CA GLY A 254 6.00 13.26 -16.94
C GLY A 254 5.57 12.51 -18.20
N PRO A 255 6.52 11.95 -18.98
CA PRO A 255 6.11 11.04 -20.03
C PRO A 255 5.17 10.02 -19.39
N GLU A 256 4.00 9.83 -19.99
CA GLU A 256 3.10 8.71 -19.68
C GLU A 256 3.99 7.51 -19.37
N GLN A 257 3.95 7.00 -18.15
CA GLN A 257 4.76 5.84 -17.78
C GLN A 257 4.47 4.79 -18.83
N PRO A 258 5.44 4.45 -19.72
CA PRO A 258 5.30 3.23 -20.45
C PRO A 258 5.22 2.18 -19.35
N ASN A 259 4.20 1.31 -19.42
CA ASN A 259 4.16 0.11 -18.59
C ASN A 259 5.60 -0.40 -18.42
N PRO A 260 6.04 -0.73 -17.19
CA PRO A 260 7.39 -1.28 -16.99
C PRO A 260 7.59 -2.33 -18.07
N PRO A 261 8.76 -2.40 -18.74
CA PRO A 261 8.95 -3.32 -19.85
C PRO A 261 8.82 -4.74 -19.30
N GLN A 262 7.59 -5.24 -19.23
CA GLN A 262 7.25 -6.61 -18.98
C GLN A 262 7.94 -7.44 -20.05
N LYS A 263 8.15 -6.88 -21.25
CA LYS A 263 8.94 -7.49 -22.30
C LYS A 263 10.39 -7.77 -21.92
N GLU A 264 11.11 -6.92 -21.16
CA GLU A 264 12.51 -7.21 -20.82
C GLU A 264 12.63 -8.33 -19.79
N ALA A 265 11.78 -8.35 -18.76
CA ALA A 265 11.73 -9.46 -17.79
C ALA A 265 11.15 -10.75 -18.40
N ILE A 266 10.19 -10.64 -19.33
CA ILE A 266 9.65 -11.79 -20.09
C ILE A 266 10.70 -12.31 -21.08
N ASP A 267 11.48 -11.44 -21.72
CA ASP A 267 12.53 -11.81 -22.68
C ASP A 267 13.72 -12.44 -21.96
N GLU A 268 14.09 -11.98 -20.75
CA GLU A 268 15.13 -12.61 -19.94
C GLU A 268 14.70 -14.00 -19.44
N VAL A 269 13.43 -14.16 -19.05
CA VAL A 269 12.83 -15.45 -18.69
C VAL A 269 12.58 -16.36 -19.92
N GLN A 270 12.23 -15.80 -21.08
CA GLN A 270 12.02 -16.56 -22.33
C GLN A 270 13.31 -16.91 -23.05
N THR A 271 14.38 -16.12 -22.90
CA THR A 271 15.72 -16.48 -23.37
C THR A 271 16.31 -17.60 -22.53
N ASP A 272 16.12 -17.59 -21.20
CA ASP A 272 16.47 -18.71 -20.32
C ASP A 272 15.75 -20.00 -20.74
N HIS A 273 14.43 -19.94 -20.98
CA HIS A 273 13.67 -21.09 -21.49
C HIS A 273 14.01 -21.51 -22.94
N ARG A 274 14.43 -20.59 -23.82
CA ARG A 274 14.87 -20.92 -25.20
C ARG A 274 16.26 -21.57 -25.21
N ASP A 275 17.17 -21.15 -24.36
CA ASP A 275 18.52 -21.73 -24.29
C ASP A 275 18.49 -23.13 -23.66
N ASP A 276 17.60 -23.35 -22.69
CA ASP A 276 17.36 -24.67 -22.10
C ASP A 276 16.74 -25.65 -23.13
N ARG A 277 15.81 -25.19 -23.99
CA ARG A 277 15.30 -25.98 -25.14
C ARG A 277 16.42 -26.36 -26.12
N ARG A 278 17.33 -25.43 -26.44
CA ARG A 278 18.46 -25.70 -27.37
C ARG A 278 19.51 -26.63 -26.75
N ARG A 279 19.67 -26.64 -25.42
CA ARG A 279 20.51 -27.61 -24.70
C ARG A 279 19.90 -28.99 -24.70
N ILE A 280 18.61 -29.12 -24.41
CA ILE A 280 17.87 -30.40 -24.41
C ILE A 280 17.82 -31.01 -25.82
N ASP A 281 17.56 -30.21 -26.87
CA ASP A 281 17.57 -30.69 -28.26
C ASP A 281 18.97 -31.13 -28.72
N ARG A 282 20.05 -30.44 -28.32
CA ARG A 282 21.42 -30.88 -28.60
C ARG A 282 21.78 -32.17 -27.85
N TYR A 283 21.26 -32.37 -26.64
CA TYR A 283 21.46 -33.60 -25.87
C TYR A 283 20.67 -34.79 -26.47
N CYS A 284 19.38 -34.62 -26.81
CA CYS A 284 18.58 -35.68 -27.45
C CYS A 284 19.04 -35.99 -28.89
N ARG A 285 19.66 -35.06 -29.64
CA ARG A 285 20.27 -35.38 -30.95
C ARG A 285 21.57 -36.17 -30.84
N ARG A 286 22.30 -36.03 -29.72
CA ARG A 286 23.59 -36.71 -29.50
C ARG A 286 23.44 -38.12 -28.91
N CYS A 287 22.28 -38.44 -28.33
CA CYS A 287 21.93 -39.79 -27.84
C CYS A 287 20.87 -40.44 -28.75
N ARG A 288 21.20 -41.58 -29.38
CA ARG A 288 20.22 -42.45 -30.07
C ARG A 288 19.08 -42.86 -29.10
N PRO A 289 17.86 -43.16 -29.60
CA PRO A 289 16.63 -42.92 -28.87
C PRO A 289 16.53 -43.75 -27.58
N CYS A 290 16.75 -43.09 -26.43
CA CYS A 290 16.46 -43.64 -25.12
C CYS A 290 14.96 -43.43 -24.82
N ALA A 291 14.32 -44.38 -24.12
CA ALA A 291 12.90 -44.30 -23.72
C ALA A 291 12.55 -43.02 -22.92
N TRP A 292 13.54 -42.32 -22.36
CA TRP A 292 13.38 -41.05 -21.65
C TRP A 292 13.13 -39.85 -22.58
N CYS A 293 13.84 -39.72 -23.73
CA CYS A 293 13.54 -38.68 -24.74
C CYS A 293 12.11 -38.86 -25.31
N HIS A 294 11.64 -40.11 -25.46
CA HIS A 294 10.28 -40.39 -25.95
C HIS A 294 9.20 -39.99 -24.92
N ARG A 295 9.49 -40.12 -23.61
CA ARG A 295 8.57 -39.76 -22.53
C ARG A 295 8.50 -38.24 -22.31
N LEU A 296 9.62 -37.52 -22.44
CA LEU A 296 9.64 -36.05 -22.40
C LEU A 296 8.96 -35.39 -23.61
N HIS A 297 9.16 -35.92 -24.82
CA HIS A 297 8.46 -35.42 -26.02
C HIS A 297 6.93 -35.54 -25.91
N HIS A 298 6.44 -36.60 -25.27
CA HIS A 298 5.01 -36.79 -25.02
C HIS A 298 4.45 -35.82 -23.97
N HIS A 299 5.23 -35.47 -22.95
CA HIS A 299 4.81 -34.53 -21.91
C HIS A 299 4.71 -33.09 -22.45
N HIS A 300 5.64 -32.68 -23.33
CA HIS A 300 5.62 -31.37 -23.99
C HIS A 300 4.56 -31.24 -25.09
N ARG A 301 4.19 -32.32 -25.79
CA ARG A 301 3.09 -32.29 -26.77
C ARG A 301 1.71 -32.15 -26.11
N ARG A 302 1.53 -32.65 -24.89
CA ARG A 302 0.26 -32.52 -24.14
C ARG A 302 0.04 -31.10 -23.62
N THR A 303 1.08 -30.40 -23.19
CA THR A 303 0.99 -28.99 -22.78
C THR A 303 0.72 -28.06 -23.97
N ARG A 304 1.23 -28.38 -25.18
CA ARG A 304 0.94 -27.64 -26.42
C ARG A 304 -0.51 -27.72 -26.93
N ARG A 305 -1.28 -28.76 -26.61
CA ARG A 305 -2.69 -28.87 -27.05
C ARG A 305 -3.67 -28.07 -26.19
N ARG A 306 -3.27 -27.58 -25.02
CA ARG A 306 -4.10 -26.73 -24.15
C ARG A 306 -3.91 -25.23 -24.41
N ALA A 307 -2.85 -24.83 -25.10
CA ALA A 307 -2.71 -23.49 -25.65
C ALA A 307 -3.25 -23.51 -27.10
N GLY A 308 -4.35 -22.79 -27.34
CA GLY A 308 -4.90 -22.60 -28.70
C GLY A 308 -3.93 -21.83 -29.62
N PRO A 309 -4.27 -21.68 -30.92
CA PRO A 309 -3.39 -21.03 -31.88
C PRO A 309 -3.17 -19.54 -31.54
N GLU A 310 -1.92 -19.09 -31.53
CA GLU A 310 -1.54 -17.67 -31.56
C GLU A 310 -2.04 -17.04 -32.87
N GLU A 311 -2.94 -16.05 -32.78
CA GLU A 311 -3.21 -15.13 -33.89
C GLU A 311 -2.04 -14.14 -34.02
N ASP A 312 -1.42 -14.15 -35.20
CA ASP A 312 -0.38 -13.24 -35.65
C ASP A 312 -1.00 -11.90 -36.03
N ILE A 313 -0.87 -10.88 -35.19
CA ILE A 313 -1.24 -9.49 -35.52
C ILE A 313 0.04 -8.67 -35.64
N SER A 314 0.71 -8.83 -36.78
CA SER A 314 1.83 -8.02 -37.24
C SER A 314 1.47 -7.41 -38.59
N GLY A 315 0.81 -6.25 -38.62
CA GLY A 315 0.48 -5.54 -39.86
C GLY A 315 0.20 -4.04 -39.63
N PRO A 316 0.74 -3.11 -40.46
CA PRO A 316 0.65 -1.69 -40.19
C PRO A 316 -0.53 -1.06 -40.94
N GLU A 317 -1.58 -0.58 -40.25
CA GLU A 317 -2.64 0.17 -40.93
C GLU A 317 -3.19 1.33 -40.11
N ARG A 318 -3.49 2.41 -40.83
CA ARG A 318 -3.86 3.74 -40.37
C ARG A 318 -5.35 3.85 -40.02
N ARG A 319 -5.65 4.81 -39.14
CA ARG A 319 -6.87 5.66 -39.05
C ARG A 319 -8.21 5.08 -38.51
N ARG A 320 -8.66 5.77 -37.45
CA ARG A 320 -10.02 6.27 -37.09
C ARG A 320 -10.95 5.40 -36.21
N PRO A 321 -11.84 6.05 -35.41
CA PRO A 321 -12.55 5.44 -34.29
C PRO A 321 -14.05 5.18 -34.55
N ALA A 322 -14.63 4.13 -33.95
CA ALA A 322 -16.07 3.92 -33.73
C ALA A 322 -16.29 2.71 -32.77
N ARG A 323 -16.89 2.90 -31.58
CA ARG A 323 -18.31 2.66 -31.15
C ARG A 323 -18.75 1.19 -30.92
N HIS A 324 -19.16 0.94 -29.65
CA HIS A 324 -20.21 0.07 -29.07
C HIS A 324 -20.19 -1.49 -29.14
N ASP A 325 -20.01 -2.08 -27.93
CA ASP A 325 -20.88 -3.05 -27.19
C ASP A 325 -21.00 -4.56 -27.59
N PRO A 326 -21.48 -5.48 -26.70
CA PRO A 326 -20.65 -6.59 -26.17
C PRO A 326 -21.20 -8.01 -26.43
N ALA A 327 -20.35 -9.04 -26.45
CA ALA A 327 -20.75 -10.43 -26.19
C ALA A 327 -19.56 -11.40 -25.95
N ALA A 328 -19.76 -12.32 -24.99
CA ALA A 328 -19.04 -13.58 -24.74
C ALA A 328 -17.56 -13.49 -24.27
N GLY A 329 -17.06 -14.25 -23.31
CA GLY A 329 -17.56 -15.40 -22.58
C GLY A 329 -16.42 -16.38 -22.28
N ARG A 330 -15.99 -16.45 -21.02
CA ARG A 330 -15.32 -17.57 -20.31
C ARG A 330 -13.86 -17.94 -20.67
N GLY A 331 -13.07 -18.16 -19.60
CA GLY A 331 -12.09 -19.26 -19.55
C GLY A 331 -10.67 -18.88 -19.13
N THR A 332 -10.39 -18.89 -17.83
CA THR A 332 -9.04 -19.04 -17.25
C THR A 332 -8.50 -20.46 -17.53
N PRO A 333 -7.16 -20.71 -17.44
CA PRO A 333 -6.66 -21.25 -16.17
C PRO A 333 -5.21 -20.87 -15.79
N GLN A 334 -5.07 -20.58 -14.49
CA GLN A 334 -4.10 -21.10 -13.51
C GLN A 334 -2.57 -20.96 -13.69
N SER A 335 -2.03 -20.56 -12.55
CA SER A 335 -0.68 -20.31 -12.06
C SER A 335 0.27 -21.52 -12.07
N ALA A 336 1.57 -21.20 -12.09
CA ALA A 336 2.64 -22.08 -11.64
C ALA A 336 3.57 -21.32 -10.66
N ASP A 337 3.55 -21.82 -9.43
CA ASP A 337 4.41 -21.70 -8.25
C ASP A 337 5.78 -20.96 -8.36
N PRO A 338 6.04 -19.94 -7.50
CA PRO A 338 7.34 -19.28 -7.36
C PRO A 338 8.19 -19.97 -6.29
N GLY A 339 8.79 -21.11 -6.62
CA GLY A 339 9.41 -21.99 -5.61
C GLY A 339 10.67 -22.74 -6.02
N SER A 340 11.45 -22.28 -7.00
CA SER A 340 12.80 -22.84 -7.23
C SER A 340 13.75 -21.83 -7.87
N ARG A 341 14.27 -20.91 -7.05
CA ARG A 341 15.49 -20.18 -7.43
C ARG A 341 16.65 -21.17 -7.56
N GLY A 342 17.28 -21.19 -8.73
CA GLY A 342 18.68 -21.56 -8.91
C GLY A 342 19.09 -22.97 -8.50
N ARG A 343 18.69 -23.99 -9.27
CA ARG A 343 19.51 -25.20 -9.42
C ARG A 343 19.58 -25.55 -10.90
N GLY A 344 20.62 -25.07 -11.59
CA GLY A 344 20.93 -25.52 -12.94
C GLY A 344 21.13 -27.03 -12.93
N LEU A 345 20.32 -27.77 -13.70
CA LEU A 345 20.50 -29.21 -13.92
C LEU A 345 21.88 -29.45 -14.58
N ARG A 346 22.88 -29.87 -13.80
CA ARG A 346 24.11 -30.43 -14.37
C ARG A 346 23.85 -31.91 -14.64
N ILE A 347 23.69 -32.30 -15.91
CA ILE A 347 23.61 -33.70 -16.31
C ILE A 347 24.96 -34.10 -16.93
N ARG A 348 25.55 -35.20 -16.46
CA ARG A 348 26.76 -35.82 -17.04
C ARG A 348 26.37 -37.10 -17.77
N CYS A 349 26.84 -37.27 -19.01
CA CYS A 349 26.74 -38.55 -19.72
C CYS A 349 27.88 -39.47 -19.27
N ASP A 350 27.55 -40.64 -18.74
CA ASP A 350 28.49 -41.76 -18.60
C ASP A 350 28.39 -42.64 -19.85
N THR A 351 29.50 -42.77 -20.57
CA THR A 351 29.57 -43.50 -21.84
C THR A 351 29.65 -45.02 -21.68
N GLY A 352 29.70 -45.56 -20.45
CA GLY A 352 29.81 -47.00 -20.19
C GLY A 352 28.49 -47.74 -19.94
N HIS A 353 27.49 -47.09 -19.34
CA HIS A 353 26.22 -47.73 -19.00
C HIS A 353 25.05 -46.85 -19.42
N ARG A 354 24.13 -47.40 -20.24
CA ARG A 354 22.93 -46.71 -20.75
C ARG A 354 21.92 -46.37 -19.62
N ARG A 355 22.25 -45.44 -18.73
CA ARG A 355 21.35 -44.85 -17.72
C ARG A 355 21.66 -43.38 -17.54
N CYS A 356 20.63 -42.55 -17.49
CA CYS A 356 20.72 -41.17 -17.02
C CYS A 356 20.58 -41.17 -15.50
N LEU A 357 21.58 -40.70 -14.78
CA LEU A 357 21.47 -40.39 -13.35
C LEU A 357 21.45 -38.86 -13.18
N PRO A 358 20.63 -38.31 -12.27
CA PRO A 358 20.78 -36.93 -11.84
C PRO A 358 22.14 -36.76 -11.16
N ALA A 359 22.84 -35.64 -11.39
CA ALA A 359 24.04 -35.31 -10.63
C ALA A 359 23.69 -34.82 -9.23
#